data_AF-A0A933DH49-F1
#
_entry.id   AF-A0A933DH49-F1
#
_cell.length_a   1.000
_cell.length_b   1.000
_cell.length_c   1.000
_cell.angle_alpha   90.00
_cell.angle_beta   90.00
_cell.angle_gamma   90.00
#
_symmetry.space_group_name_H-M   'P 1'
#
loop_
_entity.id
_entity.type
_entity.pdbx_description
1 polymer ?
#
loop_
_entity_poly.entity_id
_entity_poly.type
_entity_poly.pdbx_seq_one_letter_code
_entity_poly.pdbx_strand_id
1 'polypeptide(L)' 'MGTTTLQWTWIVSDPKICGGELCIKGTRVPIHLILDHIAAGDTFDDILKAYPQITKAGIQEALQYASLAVQEEIISVS' A
#
# COMPACT_ATOMS: atom_id res chain seq x y z
N MET A 1 -1.34 -11.14 26.50
CA MET A 1 -0.84 -9.89 25.90
C MET A 1 -0.19 -10.27 24.57
N GLY A 2 -0.97 -10.33 23.50
CA GLY A 2 -0.46 -10.65 22.17
C GLY A 2 -0.66 -9.42 21.31
N THR A 3 0.40 -8.64 21.09
CA THR A 3 0.38 -7.61 20.05
C THR A 3 0.42 -8.35 18.72
N THR A 4 -0.73 -8.51 18.07
CA THR A 4 -0.78 -9.01 16.69
C THR A 4 -0.15 -7.95 15.80
N THR A 5 1.15 -8.03 15.60
CA THR A 5 1.85 -7.21 14.61
C THR A 5 1.31 -7.60 13.24
N LEU A 6 0.56 -6.70 12.59
CA LEU A 6 0.18 -6.84 11.19
C LEU A 6 1.47 -6.92 10.36
N GLN A 7 1.84 -8.13 9.96
CA GLN A 7 2.99 -8.37 9.08
C GLN A 7 2.51 -8.23 7.63
N TRP A 8 2.82 -7.08 7.03
CA TRP A 8 2.59 -6.86 5.62
C TRP A 8 3.63 -7.63 4.80
N THR A 9 3.18 -8.34 3.75
CA THR A 9 4.05 -9.17 2.92
C THR A 9 4.62 -8.37 1.73
N TRP A 10 3.80 -7.46 1.20
CA TRP A 10 4.00 -6.68 -0.01
C TRP A 10 4.05 -5.18 0.23
N ILE A 11 3.73 -4.70 1.43
CA ILE A 11 3.87 -3.30 1.81
C ILE A 11 5.10 -3.13 2.69
N VAL A 12 5.87 -2.09 2.42
CA VAL A 12 6.97 -1.62 3.26
C VAL A 12 6.73 -0.16 3.60
N SER A 13 6.79 0.15 4.89
CA SER A 13 7.08 1.51 5.37
C SER A 13 8.54 1.52 5.77
N ASP A 14 9.36 2.28 5.06
CA ASP A 14 10.74 2.52 5.43
C ASP A 14 10.94 4.04 5.54
N PRO A 15 11.28 4.59 6.72
CA PRO A 15 11.58 6.02 6.86
C PRO A 15 12.74 6.50 5.96
N LYS A 16 13.54 5.59 5.40
CA LYS A 16 14.60 5.88 4.42
C LYS A 16 14.15 5.79 2.97
N ILE A 17 12.94 5.29 2.67
CA ILE A 17 12.36 5.18 1.33
C ILE A 17 11.12 6.08 1.27
N CYS A 18 11.12 7.09 0.39
CA CYS A 18 10.06 8.09 0.30
C CYS A 18 9.76 8.82 1.63
N GLY A 19 10.73 8.94 2.53
CA GLY A 19 10.56 9.70 3.79
C GLY A 19 9.57 9.10 4.80
N GLY A 20 9.29 7.78 4.71
CA GLY A 20 8.33 7.09 5.58
C GLY A 20 7.02 6.70 4.90
N GLU A 21 6.85 7.09 3.64
CA GLU A 21 5.68 6.73 2.84
C GLU A 21 5.61 5.22 2.56
N LEU A 22 4.39 4.69 2.63
CA LEU A 22 4.16 3.27 2.37
C LEU A 22 4.28 2.98 0.89
N CYS A 23 5.17 2.06 0.54
CA CYS A 23 5.43 1.64 -0.83
C CYS A 23 5.18 0.14 -0.99
N ILE A 24 4.86 -0.28 -2.22
CA ILE A 24 4.89 -1.70 -2.54
C ILE A 24 6.34 -2.19 -2.51
N LYS A 25 6.58 -3.27 -1.77
CA LYS A 25 7.85 -3.95 -1.59
C LYS A 25 8.49 -4.30 -2.94
N GLY A 26 9.77 -3.96 -3.07
CA GLY A 26 10.52 -4.13 -4.31
C GLY A 26 10.25 -3.05 -5.36
N THR A 27 9.42 -2.05 -5.04
CA THR A 27 9.12 -0.92 -5.91
C THR A 27 9.26 0.40 -5.15
N ARG A 28 9.27 1.51 -5.91
CA ARG A 28 9.13 2.87 -5.36
C ARG A 28 7.74 3.44 -5.66
N VAL A 29 6.75 2.57 -5.82
CA VAL A 29 5.36 2.98 -6.08
C VAL A 29 4.66 3.12 -4.73
N PRO A 30 4.24 4.34 -4.34
CA PRO A 30 3.57 4.55 -3.08
C PRO A 30 2.13 4.03 -3.14
N ILE A 31 1.59 3.62 -1.99
CA ILE A 31 0.25 3.04 -1.89
C ILE A 31 -0.83 4.04 -2.29
N HIS A 32 -0.69 5.31 -1.91
CA HIS A 32 -1.70 6.33 -2.22
C HIS A 32 -1.95 6.43 -3.73
N LEU A 33 -0.90 6.24 -4.55
CA LEU A 33 -1.01 6.33 -6.00
C LEU A 33 -1.83 5.16 -6.57
N ILE A 34 -1.74 3.98 -5.98
CA ILE A 34 -2.61 2.84 -6.35
C ILE A 34 -4.05 3.13 -5.98
N LEU A 35 -4.28 3.76 -4.82
CA LEU A 35 -5.62 4.17 -4.41
C LEU A 35 -6.18 5.26 -5.35
N ASP A 36 -5.34 6.20 -5.82
CA ASP A 36 -5.72 7.24 -6.78
C ASP A 36 -6.16 6.62 -8.11
N HIS A 37 -5.43 5.62 -8.63
CA HIS A 37 -5.83 4.88 -9.82
C HIS A 37 -7.18 4.17 -9.64
N ILE A 38 -7.37 3.50 -8.50
CA ILE A 38 -8.64 2.83 -8.19
C ILE A 38 -9.78 3.84 -8.08
N ALA A 39 -9.52 5.01 -7.46
CA ALA A 39 -10.49 6.10 -7.37
C ALA A 39 -10.83 6.72 -8.73
N ALA A 40 -9.86 6.75 -9.66
CA ALA A 40 -10.06 7.16 -11.05
C ALA A 40 -10.87 6.13 -11.88
N GLY A 41 -11.09 4.93 -11.34
CA GLY A 41 -11.84 3.85 -12.00
C GLY A 41 -10.97 2.87 -12.78
N ASP A 42 -9.65 2.92 -12.63
CA ASP A 42 -8.75 1.98 -13.29
C ASP A 42 -8.91 0.56 -12.73
N THR A 43 -8.85 -0.43 -13.61
CA THR A 43 -8.85 -1.83 -13.19
C THR A 43 -7.47 -2.25 -12.71
N PHE A 44 -7.38 -3.35 -11.95
CA PHE A 44 -6.08 -3.86 -11.50
C PHE A 44 -5.15 -4.19 -12.67
N ASP A 45 -5.69 -4.68 -13.79
CA ASP A 45 -4.91 -4.94 -15.00
C ASP A 45 -4.31 -3.66 -15.59
N ASP A 46 -5.02 -2.53 -15.54
CA ASP A 46 -4.51 -1.25 -16.04
C ASP A 46 -3.41 -0.70 -15.14
N ILE A 47 -3.55 -0.85 -13.82
CA ILE A 47 -2.50 -0.49 -12.86
C ILE A 47 -1.26 -1.38 -13.07
N LEU A 48 -1.45 -2.69 -13.29
CA LEU A 48 -0.35 -3.62 -13.58
C LEU A 48 0.33 -3.32 -14.93
N LYS A 49 -0.40 -2.82 -15.94
CA LYS A 49 0.19 -2.35 -17.20
C LYS A 49 1.01 -1.07 -17.00
N ALA A 50 0.52 -0.14 -16.20
CA ALA A 50 1.23 1.11 -15.89
C ALA A 50 2.48 0.85 -15.04
N TYR A 51 2.39 -0.12 -14.13
CA TYR A 51 3.44 -0.50 -13.19
C TYR A 51 3.70 -2.01 -13.26
N PRO A 52 4.42 -2.53 -14.27
CA PRO A 52 4.67 -3.96 -14.42
C PRO A 52 5.51 -4.56 -13.27
N GLN A 53 6.17 -3.72 -12.47
CA GLN A 53 6.94 -4.11 -11.30
C GLN A 53 6.09 -4.43 -10.05
N ILE A 54 4.81 -4.04 -10.01
CA ILE A 54 3.94 -4.36 -8.88
C ILE A 54 3.21 -5.68 -9.15
N THR A 55 2.79 -6.34 -8.07
CA THR A 55 2.01 -7.58 -8.15
C THR A 55 0.56 -7.31 -7.79
N LYS A 56 -0.36 -8.13 -8.31
CA LYS A 56 -1.77 -8.07 -7.93
C LYS A 56 -1.97 -8.23 -6.41
N ALA A 57 -1.15 -9.08 -5.79
CA ALA A 57 -1.15 -9.25 -4.33
C ALA A 57 -0.76 -7.96 -3.60
N GLY A 58 0.20 -7.19 -4.14
CA GLY A 58 0.55 -5.88 -3.61
C GLY A 58 -0.60 -4.86 -3.68
N ILE A 59 -1.36 -4.84 -4.78
CA ILE A 59 -2.55 -3.98 -4.91
C ILE A 59 -3.62 -4.37 -3.87
N GLN A 60 -3.87 -5.67 -3.69
CA GLN A 60 -4.86 -6.15 -2.73
C GLN A 60 -4.46 -5.84 -1.29
N GLU A 61 -3.19 -6.03 -0.95
CA GLU A 61 -2.69 -5.70 0.39
C GLU A 61 -2.74 -4.18 0.64
N ALA A 62 -2.46 -3.36 -0.38
CA ALA A 62 -2.60 -1.90 -0.32
C ALA A 62 -4.04 -1.45 -0.02
N LEU A 63 -5.03 -2.08 -0.66
CA LEU A 63 -6.44 -1.84 -0.35
C LEU A 63 -6.82 -2.27 1.07
N GLN A 64 -6.29 -3.40 1.53
CA GLN A 64 -6.55 -3.88 2.88
C GLN A 64 -5.94 -2.97 3.93
N TYR A 65 -4.73 -2.47 3.69
CA TYR A 65 -4.11 -1.43 4.50
C TYR A 65 -5.00 -0.17 4.56
N ALA A 66 -5.46 0.33 3.41
CA ALA A 66 -6.31 1.51 3.37
C ALA A 66 -7.63 1.32 4.13
N SER A 67 -8.27 0.16 3.99
CA SER A 67 -9.48 -0.19 4.74
C SER A 67 -9.22 -0.20 6.26
N LEU A 68 -8.09 -0.76 6.70
CA LEU A 68 -7.72 -0.78 8.11
C LEU A 68 -7.37 0.62 8.63
N ALA A 69 -6.68 1.43 7.84
CA ALA A 69 -6.32 2.81 8.19
C ALA A 69 -7.52 3.77 8.28
N VAL A 70 -8.66 3.42 7.66
CA VAL A 70 -9.93 4.15 7.82
C VAL A 70 -10.75 3.61 9.00
N GLN A 71 -10.65 2.32 9.29
CA GLN A 71 -11.38 1.68 10.40
C GLN A 71 -10.78 1.98 11.76
N GLU A 72 -9.46 1.88 11.88
CA GLU A 72 -8.73 2.39 13.04
C GLU A 72 -8.22 3.78 12.66
N GLU A 73 -8.42 4.78 13.51
CA GLU A 73 -7.92 6.15 13.37
C GLU A 73 -6.37 6.20 13.50
N ILE A 74 -5.65 5.29 12.83
CA ILE A 74 -4.20 5.18 12.81
C ILE A 74 -3.69 6.18 11.78
N ILE A 75 -3.78 7.45 12.16
CA ILE A 75 -2.76 8.43 11.81
C ILE A 75 -1.85 8.54 13.03
N SER A 76 -1.10 7.48 13.35
CA SER A 76 0.06 7.65 14.21
C SER A 76 1.27 7.96 13.32
N VAL A 77 1.28 9.18 12.78
CA VAL A 77 2.52 9.81 12.33
C VAL A 77 3.20 10.29 13.61
N SER A 78 4.28 9.61 14.00
CA SER A 78 5.29 10.17 14.92
C SER A 78 6.47 10.68 14.11
#